data_AF-A0AAJ2H3X7-F1
#
_entry.id   AF-A0AAJ2H3X7-F1
#
_cell.length_a   1.000
_cell.length_b   1.000
_cell.length_c   1.000
_cell.angle_alpha   90.00
_cell.angle_beta   90.00
_cell.angle_gamma   90.00
#
_symmetry.space_group_name_H-M   'P 1'
#
loop_
_entity.id
_entity.type
_entity.pdbx_description
1 polymer ?
#
loop_
_entity_poly.entity_id
_entity_poly.type
_entity_poly.pdbx_seq_one_letter_code
_entity_poly.pdbx_strand_id
1 'polypeptide(L)'
;MKQAQLKYSPFTPYFPPYLTCENDIFFAIRQRDILLHHPFDSFAPVIHLLRAAANDPQVSCIYQTLYRSGVDSEIVQQLIIAAKNGKQVAVVVELRVRQDEQNNWQIAQKLQQAGVHV
;
A
#
# COMPACT_ATOMS: atom_id res chain seq x y z
N MET A 1 -18.67 -30.93 5.42
CA MET A 1 -18.43 -30.15 4.18
C MET A 1 -19.45 -29.03 4.11
N LYS A 2 -19.03 -27.75 4.20
CA LYS A 2 -19.94 -26.59 4.16
C LYS A 2 -20.56 -26.47 2.75
N GLN A 3 -21.88 -26.52 2.65
CA GLN A 3 -22.62 -26.46 1.39
C GLN A 3 -22.38 -25.12 0.67
N ALA A 4 -21.76 -25.18 -0.50
CA ALA A 4 -21.44 -24.00 -1.32
C ALA A 4 -22.69 -23.21 -1.76
N GLN A 5 -23.85 -23.85 -1.78
CA GLN A 5 -25.14 -23.27 -2.16
C GLN A 5 -25.67 -22.20 -1.18
N LEU A 6 -25.09 -22.11 0.03
CA LEU A 6 -25.45 -21.09 1.04
C LEU A 6 -24.49 -19.89 1.05
N LYS A 7 -23.60 -19.77 0.06
CA LYS A 7 -22.65 -18.67 -0.06
C LYS A 7 -22.96 -17.82 -1.29
N TYR A 8 -22.66 -16.53 -1.21
CA TYR A 8 -22.64 -15.66 -2.38
C TYR A 8 -21.55 -16.12 -3.36
N SER A 9 -21.80 -15.92 -4.66
CA SER A 9 -20.77 -16.12 -5.68
C SER A 9 -19.56 -15.24 -5.40
N PRO A 10 -18.33 -15.74 -5.60
CA PRO A 10 -17.14 -14.92 -5.50
C PRO A 10 -17.24 -13.70 -6.42
N PHE A 11 -16.90 -12.53 -5.89
CA PHE A 11 -16.80 -11.31 -6.66
C PHE A 11 -15.33 -11.06 -7.02
N THR A 12 -15.06 -10.80 -8.30
CA THR A 12 -13.73 -10.39 -8.77
C THR A 12 -13.69 -8.88 -8.93
N PRO A 13 -12.87 -8.16 -8.14
CA PRO A 13 -12.75 -6.72 -8.28
C PRO A 13 -12.27 -6.29 -9.66
N TYR A 14 -12.84 -5.22 -10.18
CA TYR A 14 -12.45 -4.62 -11.45
C TYR A 14 -11.07 -3.98 -11.34
N PHE A 15 -10.24 -4.17 -12.35
CA PHE A 15 -8.96 -3.48 -12.47
C PHE A 15 -9.03 -2.56 -13.70
N PRO A 16 -8.91 -1.23 -13.54
CA PRO A 16 -8.98 -0.30 -14.66
C PRO A 16 -7.82 -0.53 -15.66
N PRO A 17 -8.07 -0.88 -16.93
CA PRO A 17 -7.02 -1.26 -17.88
C PRO A 17 -5.96 -0.18 -18.14
N TYR A 18 -6.32 1.09 -17.95
CA TYR A 18 -5.39 2.22 -18.10
C TYR A 18 -4.39 2.33 -16.92
N LEU A 19 -4.52 1.52 -15.87
CA LEU A 19 -3.60 1.45 -14.72
C LEU A 19 -2.72 0.20 -14.74
N THR A 20 -2.75 -0.59 -15.82
CA THR A 20 -2.08 -1.91 -15.86
C THR A 20 -0.57 -1.78 -16.04
N CYS A 21 -0.09 -0.69 -16.63
CA CYS A 21 1.34 -0.40 -16.71
C CYS A 21 1.82 0.31 -15.44
N GLU A 22 2.59 -0.39 -14.62
CA GLU A 22 3.17 0.14 -13.37
C GLU A 22 4.03 1.41 -13.60
N ASN A 23 4.78 1.46 -14.70
CA ASN A 23 5.62 2.62 -15.06
C ASN A 23 4.80 3.85 -15.51
N ASP A 24 3.49 3.71 -15.67
CA ASP A 24 2.62 4.74 -16.24
C ASP A 24 1.58 5.27 -15.22
N ILE A 25 1.62 4.80 -13.97
CA ILE A 25 0.62 5.22 -12.98
C ILE A 25 0.73 6.72 -12.65
N PHE A 26 1.94 7.28 -12.63
CA PHE A 26 2.13 8.73 -12.48
C PHE A 26 1.59 9.51 -13.68
N PHE A 27 1.74 8.98 -14.89
CA PHE A 27 1.17 9.59 -16.09
C PHE A 27 -0.36 9.55 -16.05
N ALA A 28 -0.95 8.40 -15.69
CA ALA A 28 -2.39 8.26 -15.54
C ALA A 28 -2.98 9.26 -14.54
N ILE A 29 -2.32 9.44 -13.38
CA ILE A 29 -2.69 10.44 -12.37
C ILE A 29 -2.58 11.87 -12.92
N ARG A 30 -1.54 12.18 -13.72
CA ARG A 30 -1.38 13.52 -14.33
C ARG A 30 -2.45 13.83 -15.38
N GLN A 31 -2.98 12.81 -16.07
CA GLN A 31 -4.01 13.01 -17.09
C GLN A 31 -5.38 13.35 -16.49
N ARG A 32 -5.73 12.73 -15.35
CA ARG A 32 -7.01 12.94 -14.65
C ARG A 32 -7.01 12.33 -13.25
N ASP A 33 -7.94 12.80 -12.42
CA ASP A 33 -8.25 12.17 -11.14
C ASP A 33 -8.74 10.72 -11.33
N ILE A 34 -8.33 9.84 -10.41
CA ILE A 34 -8.67 8.42 -10.41
C ILE A 34 -9.45 8.11 -9.13
N LEU A 35 -10.66 7.58 -9.29
CA LEU A 35 -11.48 7.07 -8.20
C LEU A 35 -11.43 5.54 -8.19
N LEU A 36 -11.19 4.95 -7.02
CA LEU A 36 -11.30 3.51 -6.77
C LEU A 36 -12.35 3.28 -5.68
N HIS A 37 -13.38 2.50 -6.00
CA HIS A 37 -14.46 2.16 -5.08
C HIS A 37 -14.32 0.73 -4.60
N HIS A 38 -13.68 0.55 -3.45
CA HIS A 38 -13.55 -0.76 -2.84
C HIS A 38 -14.87 -1.23 -2.17
N PRO A 39 -15.19 -2.54 -2.23
CA PRO A 39 -14.40 -3.64 -2.77
C PRO A 39 -14.62 -3.91 -4.26
N PHE A 40 -15.37 -3.06 -4.97
CA PHE A 40 -15.72 -3.26 -6.39
C PHE A 40 -14.52 -3.11 -7.32
N ASP A 41 -13.63 -2.18 -7.01
CA ASP A 41 -12.33 -2.01 -7.66
C ASP A 41 -11.22 -2.69 -6.88
N SER A 42 -10.21 -3.19 -7.60
CA SER A 42 -9.02 -3.81 -7.02
C SER A 42 -8.18 -2.78 -6.26
N PHE A 43 -7.58 -3.20 -5.15
CA PHE A 43 -6.61 -2.40 -4.39
C PHE A 43 -5.21 -2.38 -5.05
N ALA A 44 -4.97 -3.24 -6.03
CA ALA A 44 -3.67 -3.37 -6.69
C ALA A 44 -3.09 -2.06 -7.25
N PRO A 45 -3.86 -1.11 -7.83
CA PRO A 45 -3.30 0.17 -8.29
C PRO A 45 -2.62 0.98 -7.18
N VAL A 46 -3.09 0.89 -5.93
CA VAL A 46 -2.45 1.58 -4.79
C VAL A 46 -1.07 0.98 -4.51
N ILE A 47 -0.95 -0.35 -4.59
CA ILE A 47 0.33 -1.06 -4.44
C ILE A 47 1.26 -0.74 -5.61
N HIS A 48 0.74 -0.69 -6.84
CA HIS A 48 1.52 -0.33 -8.02
C HIS A 48 2.08 1.09 -7.91
N LEU A 49 1.28 2.05 -7.39
CA LEU A 49 1.74 3.42 -7.16
C LEU A 49 2.91 3.45 -6.19
N LEU A 50 2.81 2.71 -5.08
CA LEU A 50 3.86 2.68 -4.08
C LEU A 50 5.13 1.98 -4.58
N ARG A 51 4.99 0.91 -5.38
CA ARG A 51 6.12 0.22 -6.02
C ARG A 51 6.81 1.10 -7.06
N ALA A 52 6.04 1.80 -7.90
CA ALA A 52 6.59 2.79 -8.83
C ALA A 52 7.31 3.90 -8.06
N ALA A 53 6.68 4.44 -7.01
CA ALA A 53 7.26 5.48 -6.17
C ALA A 53 8.53 5.05 -5.44
N ALA A 54 8.66 3.78 -5.04
CA ALA A 54 9.87 3.28 -4.39
C ALA A 54 11.08 3.22 -5.33
N ASN A 55 10.85 2.95 -6.61
CA ASN A 55 11.90 2.68 -7.60
C ASN A 55 12.22 3.88 -8.52
N ASP A 56 11.29 4.82 -8.69
CA ASP A 56 11.50 5.98 -9.56
C ASP A 56 12.59 6.91 -8.98
N PRO A 57 13.67 7.22 -9.72
CA PRO A 57 14.70 8.15 -9.27
C PRO A 57 14.22 9.60 -9.14
N GLN A 58 13.08 9.97 -9.76
CA GLN A 58 12.49 11.30 -9.66
C GLN A 58 11.67 11.50 -8.39
N VAL A 59 11.34 10.44 -7.66
CA VAL A 59 10.63 10.52 -6.38
C VAL A 59 11.62 10.78 -5.25
N SER A 60 11.50 11.95 -4.61
CA SER A 60 12.36 12.35 -3.48
C SER A 60 11.85 11.86 -2.13
N CYS A 61 10.53 11.82 -1.95
CA CYS A 61 9.91 11.56 -0.65
C CYS A 61 8.59 10.80 -0.75
N ILE A 62 8.25 10.07 0.32
CA ILE A 62 6.98 9.35 0.49
C ILE A 62 6.47 9.60 1.91
N TYR A 63 5.26 10.10 2.02
CA TYR A 63 4.56 10.30 3.29
C TYR A 63 3.35 9.38 3.35
N GLN A 64 3.19 8.62 4.43
CA GLN A 64 2.09 7.66 4.55
C GLN A 64 1.55 7.61 5.99
N THR A 65 0.25 7.31 6.13
CA THR A 65 -0.33 6.94 7.42
C THR A 65 -0.71 5.46 7.38
N LEU A 66 -0.32 4.71 8.41
CA LEU A 66 -0.65 3.30 8.59
C LEU A 66 -1.45 3.11 9.87
N TYR A 67 -2.62 2.47 9.75
CA TYR A 67 -3.52 2.21 10.86
C TYR A 67 -3.54 0.72 11.26
N ARG A 68 -4.04 -0.12 10.34
CA ARG A 68 -4.18 -1.58 10.49
C ARG A 68 -3.67 -2.30 9.25
N SER A 69 -2.36 -2.23 9.06
CA SER A 69 -1.68 -2.98 7.99
C SER A 69 -1.12 -4.27 8.56
N GLY A 70 -1.04 -5.31 7.74
CA GLY A 70 -0.30 -6.52 8.12
C GLY A 70 1.19 -6.19 8.28
N VAL A 71 1.83 -6.81 9.28
CA VAL A 71 3.28 -6.70 9.55
C VAL A 71 4.14 -7.10 8.33
N ASP A 72 3.58 -7.98 7.48
CA ASP A 72 4.18 -8.43 6.22
C ASP A 72 3.39 -7.93 4.99
N SER A 73 2.65 -6.84 5.15
CA SER A 73 1.95 -6.21 4.03
C SER A 73 2.94 -5.68 2.99
N GLU A 74 2.55 -5.78 1.73
CA GLU A 74 3.34 -5.26 0.63
C GLU A 74 3.57 -3.74 0.75
N ILE A 75 2.64 -3.00 1.38
CA ILE A 75 2.80 -1.58 1.67
C ILE A 75 4.06 -1.32 2.51
N VAL A 76 4.20 -2.05 3.64
CA VAL A 76 5.36 -1.90 4.53
C VAL A 76 6.65 -2.27 3.80
N GLN A 77 6.62 -3.33 2.98
CA GLN A 77 7.78 -3.74 2.19
C GLN A 77 8.21 -2.68 1.18
N GLN A 78 7.28 -2.07 0.45
CA GLN A 78 7.61 -1.03 -0.53
C GLN A 78 8.13 0.26 0.13
N LEU A 79 7.60 0.63 1.30
CA LEU A 79 8.13 1.76 2.08
C LEU A 79 9.57 1.52 2.54
N ILE A 80 9.88 0.29 2.97
CA ILE A 80 11.26 -0.13 3.32
C ILE A 80 12.17 -0.05 2.08
N ILE A 81 11.71 -0.54 0.92
CA ILE A 81 12.47 -0.47 -0.34
C ILE A 81 12.74 0.99 -0.72
N ALA A 82 11.73 1.86 -0.62
CA ALA A 82 11.89 3.29 -0.91
C ALA A 82 12.96 3.95 -0.04
N ALA A 83 12.94 3.68 1.28
CA ALA A 83 13.95 4.21 2.20
C ALA A 83 15.36 3.69 1.87
N LYS A 84 15.49 2.39 1.56
CA LYS A 84 16.75 1.78 1.11
C LYS A 84 17.26 2.36 -0.21
N ASN A 85 16.35 2.78 -1.08
CA ASN A 85 16.65 3.49 -2.33
C ASN A 85 16.97 4.97 -2.12
N GLY A 86 17.18 5.42 -0.87
CA GLY A 86 17.60 6.78 -0.53
C GLY A 86 16.47 7.82 -0.51
N LYS A 87 15.21 7.38 -0.59
CA LYS A 87 14.06 8.30 -0.54
C LYS A 87 13.77 8.70 0.91
N GLN A 88 13.33 9.93 1.11
CA GLN A 88 12.86 10.37 2.42
C GLN A 88 11.48 9.78 2.69
N VAL A 89 11.39 8.80 3.59
CA VAL A 89 10.12 8.16 3.92
C VAL A 89 9.71 8.55 5.33
N ALA A 90 8.49 9.05 5.49
CA ALA A 90 7.89 9.35 6.79
C ALA A 90 6.52 8.67 6.93
N VAL A 91 6.31 7.97 8.04
CA VAL A 91 5.13 7.13 8.26
C VAL A 91 4.53 7.41 9.62
N VAL A 92 3.28 7.85 9.67
CA VAL A 92 2.55 7.92 10.95
C VAL A 92 1.90 6.56 11.22
N VAL A 93 2.28 5.91 12.32
CA VAL A 93 1.66 4.64 12.77
C VAL A 93 0.77 4.90 13.99
N GLU A 94 -0.51 4.53 13.91
CA GLU A 94 -1.42 4.66 15.05
C GLU A 94 -1.22 3.51 16.05
N LEU A 95 -0.49 3.74 17.14
CA LEU A 95 -0.15 2.70 18.12
C LEU A 95 -1.31 2.34 19.08
N ARG A 96 -2.35 3.18 19.18
CA ARG A 96 -3.45 3.01 20.14
C ARG A 96 -4.65 2.35 19.48
N VAL A 97 -4.54 1.05 19.19
CA VAL A 97 -5.65 0.28 18.66
C VAL A 97 -5.91 -0.92 19.56
N ARG A 98 -7.11 -1.02 20.14
CA ARG A 98 -7.52 -2.16 20.95
C ARG A 98 -7.35 -3.44 20.11
N GLN A 99 -6.49 -4.35 20.61
CA GLN A 99 -6.19 -5.70 20.09
C GLN A 99 -5.10 -5.84 18.99
N ASP A 100 -4.52 -4.74 18.47
CA ASP A 100 -3.49 -4.80 17.40
C ASP A 100 -2.13 -4.18 17.80
N GLU A 101 -1.94 -3.82 19.06
CA GLU A 101 -0.77 -3.06 19.57
C GLU A 101 0.56 -3.74 19.23
N GLN A 102 0.63 -5.07 19.32
CA GLN A 102 1.83 -5.85 19.02
C GLN A 102 2.25 -5.73 17.54
N ASN A 103 1.28 -5.73 16.62
CA ASN A 103 1.54 -5.65 15.18
C ASN A 103 2.00 -4.24 14.81
N ASN A 104 1.36 -3.21 15.34
CA ASN A 104 1.73 -1.82 15.06
C ASN A 104 3.11 -1.48 15.63
N TRP A 105 3.44 -2.02 16.80
CA TRP A 105 4.80 -1.92 17.35
C TRP A 105 5.85 -2.59 16.46
N GLN A 106 5.59 -3.80 15.94
CA GLN A 106 6.50 -4.48 15.02
C GLN A 106 6.67 -3.73 13.69
N ILE A 107 5.60 -3.16 13.14
CA ILE A 107 5.66 -2.34 11.92
C ILE A 107 6.53 -1.11 12.15
N ALA A 108 6.29 -0.37 13.24
CA ALA A 108 7.08 0.80 13.61
C ALA A 108 8.57 0.44 13.76
N GLN A 109 8.88 -0.66 14.45
CA GLN A 109 10.25 -1.13 14.62
C GLN A 109 10.91 -1.50 13.27
N LYS A 110 10.23 -2.25 12.40
CA LYS A 110 10.73 -2.62 11.08
C LYS A 110 11.00 -1.40 10.20
N LEU A 111 10.08 -0.44 10.18
CA LEU A 111 10.20 0.79 9.40
C LEU A 111 11.37 1.64 9.92
N GLN A 112 11.46 1.85 11.23
CA GLN A 112 12.53 2.62 11.85
C GLN A 112 13.91 2.01 11.58
N GLN A 113 14.04 0.69 11.65
CA GLN A 113 15.29 -0.02 11.30
C GLN A 113 15.70 0.15 9.83
N ALA A 114 14.74 0.41 8.93
CA ALA A 114 14.98 0.67 7.52
C ALA A 114 15.31 2.14 7.21
N GLY A 115 15.37 3.02 8.21
CA GLY A 115 15.63 4.45 8.03
C GLY A 115 14.40 5.28 7.71
N VAL A 116 13.19 4.72 7.88
CA VAL A 116 11.93 5.45 7.79
C VAL A 116 11.74 6.28 9.05
N HIS A 117 11.31 7.53 8.90
CA HIS A 117 10.87 8.35 10.02
C HIS A 117 9.48 7.90 10.45
N VAL A 118 9.33 7.45 11.70
CA VAL A 118 8.06 6.94 12.25
C VAL A 118 7.60 7.80 13.42
#